data_AF-A0A6L9ITW7-F1
#
_entry.id   AF-A0A6L9ITW7-F1
#
_cell.length_a   1.000
_cell.length_b   1.000
_cell.length_c   1.000
_cell.angle_alpha   90.00
_cell.angle_beta   90.00
_cell.angle_gamma   90.00
#
_symmetry.space_group_name_H-M   'P 1'
#
loop_
_entity.id
_entity.type
_entity.pdbx_description
1 polymer ?
#
loop_
_entity_poly.entity_id
_entity_poly.type
_entity_poly.pdbx_seq_one_letter_code
_entity_poly.pdbx_strand_id
1 'polypeptide(L)'
;GAPDLPLAAKILYVADLVEPTRDYKGVKALRRTAAGPDLDAAVLHGADIILKHLIRKGRTIDPRTVDMRNSLLDAGVRYEK
;
A
#
# COMPACT_ATOMS: atom_id res chain seq x y z
N GLY A 1 7.37 0.89 4.38
CA GLY A 1 7.24 -0.31 5.24
C GLY A 1 8.52 -1.11 5.19
N ALA A 2 8.47 -2.40 5.52
CA ALA A 2 9.59 -3.34 5.44
C ALA A 2 9.18 -4.58 4.62
N PRO A 3 10.12 -5.35 4.03
CA PRO A 3 9.80 -6.49 3.15
C PRO A 3 9.00 -7.61 3.81
N ASP A 4 9.17 -7.79 5.12
CA ASP A 4 8.46 -8.75 5.95
C ASP A 4 7.68 -8.00 7.03
N LEU A 5 6.50 -7.50 6.67
CA LEU A 5 5.62 -6.80 7.61
C LEU A 5 4.87 -7.84 8.46
N PRO A 6 5.01 -7.82 9.80
CA PRO A 6 4.11 -8.59 10.66
C PRO A 6 2.66 -8.16 10.47
N LEU A 7 1.71 -9.06 10.76
CA LEU A 7 0.27 -8.77 10.62
C LEU A 7 -0.15 -7.44 11.26
N ALA A 8 0.28 -7.17 12.49
CA ALA A 8 -0.02 -5.92 13.18
C ALA A 8 0.51 -4.68 12.43
N ALA A 9 1.71 -4.78 11.85
CA ALA A 9 2.30 -3.70 11.07
C ALA A 9 1.56 -3.48 9.74
N LYS A 10 1.08 -4.56 9.08
CA LYS A 10 0.21 -4.45 7.89
C LYS A 10 -1.10 -3.74 8.23
N ILE A 11 -1.73 -4.10 9.36
CA ILE A 11 -2.98 -3.46 9.82
C ILE A 11 -2.76 -1.97 10.06
N LEU A 12 -1.73 -1.60 10.83
CA LEU A 12 -1.44 -0.18 11.11
C LEU A 12 -1.11 0.60 9.83
N TYR A 13 -0.32 -0.01 8.93
CA TYR A 13 0.02 0.59 7.64
C TYR A 13 -1.23 0.88 6.79
N VAL A 14 -2.13 -0.10 6.64
CA VAL A 14 -3.36 0.09 5.87
C VAL A 14 -4.30 1.07 6.56
N ALA A 15 -4.45 0.99 7.89
CA ALA A 15 -5.32 1.87 8.66
C ALA A 15 -4.96 3.35 8.48
N ASP A 16 -3.68 3.73 8.57
CA ASP A 16 -3.23 5.12 8.36
C ASP A 16 -3.57 5.64 6.95
N LEU A 17 -3.55 4.75 5.95
CA LEU A 17 -3.86 5.10 4.57
C LEU A 17 -5.36 5.23 4.32
N VAL A 18 -6.20 4.45 5.01
CA VAL A 18 -7.65 4.36 4.70
C VAL A 18 -8.55 5.06 5.71
N GLU A 19 -8.01 5.60 6.81
CA GLU A 19 -8.81 6.20 7.87
C GLU A 19 -9.80 7.26 7.36
N PRO A 20 -10.97 7.44 7.99
CA PRO A 20 -12.09 8.18 7.43
C PRO A 20 -11.78 9.61 6.98
N THR A 21 -10.85 10.30 7.65
CA THR A 21 -10.50 11.69 7.37
C THR A 21 -9.53 11.84 6.18
N ARG A 22 -8.93 10.75 5.69
CA ARG A 22 -8.13 10.79 4.46
C ARG A 22 -8.99 11.09 3.24
N ASP A 23 -8.58 12.11 2.48
CA ASP A 23 -9.11 12.43 1.16
C ASP A 23 -7.97 12.69 0.17
N TYR A 24 -7.68 11.70 -0.67
CA TYR A 24 -6.67 11.80 -1.72
C TYR A 24 -7.02 10.91 -2.91
N LYS A 25 -6.44 11.23 -4.07
CA LYS A 25 -6.66 10.45 -5.30
C LYS A 25 -6.28 8.98 -5.08
N GLY A 26 -7.25 8.09 -5.18
CA GLY A 26 -7.07 6.64 -5.02
C GLY A 26 -7.59 6.08 -3.69
N VAL A 27 -7.87 6.92 -2.67
CA VAL A 27 -8.28 6.44 -1.33
C VAL A 27 -9.55 5.59 -1.37
N LYS A 28 -10.53 5.92 -2.21
CA LYS A 28 -11.78 5.16 -2.34
C LYS A 28 -11.54 3.75 -2.90
N ALA A 29 -10.62 3.60 -3.85
CA ALA A 29 -10.27 2.30 -4.40
C ALA A 29 -9.47 1.48 -3.37
N LEU A 30 -8.53 2.12 -2.67
CA LEU A 30 -7.79 1.47 -1.58
C LEU A 30 -8.71 0.99 -0.45
N ARG A 31 -9.71 1.78 -0.05
CA ARG A 31 -10.73 1.37 0.93
C ARG A 31 -11.49 0.12 0.48
N ARG A 32 -11.83 -0.01 -0.81
CA ARG A 32 -12.46 -1.22 -1.33
C ARG A 32 -11.53 -2.43 -1.27
N THR A 33 -10.25 -2.26 -1.64
CA THR A 33 -9.25 -3.33 -1.53
C THR A 33 -9.07 -3.75 -0.06
N ALA A 34 -8.99 -2.80 0.86
CA ALA A 34 -8.82 -3.05 2.31
C ALA A 34 -10.04 -3.69 2.98
N ALA A 35 -11.24 -3.54 2.39
CA ALA A 35 -12.44 -4.24 2.85
C ALA A 35 -12.52 -5.70 2.37
N GLY A 36 -11.62 -6.11 1.45
CA GLY A 36 -11.50 -7.48 1.00
C GLY A 36 -10.80 -8.41 2.01
N PRO A 37 -10.76 -9.72 1.74
CA PRO A 37 -10.16 -10.70 2.65
C PRO A 37 -8.62 -10.70 2.64
N ASP A 38 -8.00 -10.07 1.64
CA ASP A 38 -6.54 -10.07 1.45
C ASP A 38 -5.93 -8.73 1.87
N LEU A 39 -5.32 -8.72 3.06
CA LEU A 39 -4.63 -7.55 3.59
C LEU A 39 -3.35 -7.23 2.79
N ASP A 40 -2.69 -8.23 2.21
CA ASP A 40 -1.49 -8.03 1.40
C ASP A 40 -1.80 -7.31 0.09
N ALA A 41 -2.97 -7.60 -0.50
CA ALA A 41 -3.48 -6.82 -1.63
C ALA A 41 -3.65 -5.33 -1.28
N ALA A 42 -4.14 -5.03 -0.06
CA ALA A 42 -4.29 -3.65 0.41
C ALA A 42 -2.94 -2.96 0.68
N VAL A 43 -1.96 -3.67 1.26
CA VAL A 43 -0.60 -3.15 1.44
C VAL A 43 0.04 -2.83 0.09
N LEU A 44 -0.08 -3.74 -0.88
CA LEU A 44 0.42 -3.56 -2.24
C LEU A 44 -0.22 -2.35 -2.93
N HIS A 45 -1.54 -2.22 -2.85
CA HIS A 45 -2.26 -1.08 -3.42
C HIS A 45 -1.84 0.25 -2.77
N GLY A 46 -1.70 0.27 -1.43
CA GLY A 46 -1.20 1.44 -0.70
C GLY A 46 0.21 1.85 -1.13
N ALA A 47 1.12 0.88 -1.29
CA ALA A 47 2.48 1.13 -1.77
C ALA A 47 2.48 1.73 -3.19
N ASP A 48 1.66 1.20 -4.10
CA ASP A 48 1.51 1.73 -5.47
C ASP A 48 1.02 3.19 -5.47
N ILE A 49 0.08 3.54 -4.60
CA ILE A 49 -0.42 4.92 -4.46
C ILE A 49 0.70 5.86 -4.00
N ILE A 50 1.44 5.48 -2.96
CA ILE A 50 2.53 6.29 -2.40
C ILE A 50 3.64 6.50 -3.43
N LEU A 51 4.08 5.44 -4.10
CA LEU A 51 5.15 5.53 -5.11
C LEU A 51 4.73 6.43 -6.28
N LYS A 52 3.51 6.25 -6.81
CA LYS A 52 2.98 7.14 -7.86
C LYS A 52 2.92 8.59 -7.40
N HIS A 53 2.54 8.84 -6.14
CA HIS A 53 2.52 10.18 -5.57
C HIS A 53 3.92 10.81 -5.52
N LEU A 54 4.91 10.09 -5.00
CA LEU A 54 6.30 10.55 -4.87
C LEU A 54 6.94 10.81 -6.23
N ILE A 55 6.77 9.88 -7.19
CA ILE A 55 7.28 10.02 -8.56
C ILE A 55 6.71 11.28 -9.21
N ARG A 56 5.38 11.45 -9.17
CA ARG A 56 4.71 12.64 -9.74
C ARG A 56 5.22 13.95 -9.13
N LYS A 57 5.62 13.93 -7.86
CA LYS A 57 6.13 15.10 -7.14
C LYS A 57 7.65 15.29 -7.25
N GLY A 58 8.36 14.41 -7.96
CA GLY A 58 9.83 14.45 -8.06
C GLY A 58 10.53 14.29 -6.71
N ARG A 59 9.95 13.51 -5.79
CA ARG A 59 10.47 13.32 -4.42
C ARG A 59 11.28 12.03 -4.33
N THR A 60 12.23 12.01 -3.40
CA THR A 60 13.00 10.80 -3.04
C THR A 60 12.06 9.68 -2.57
N ILE A 61 12.42 8.45 -2.89
CA ILE A 61 11.69 7.24 -2.50
C ILE A 61 12.55 6.46 -1.52
N ASP A 62 11.97 6.07 -0.38
CA ASP A 62 12.62 5.15 0.55
C ASP A 62 12.69 3.75 -0.10
N PRO A 63 13.91 3.18 -0.31
CA PRO A 63 14.09 1.88 -0.95
C PRO A 63 13.26 0.77 -0.29
N ARG A 64 13.06 0.82 1.03
CA ARG A 64 12.28 -0.20 1.76
C ARG A 64 10.83 -0.29 1.31
N THR A 65 10.28 0.81 0.77
CA THR A 65 8.92 0.81 0.19
C THR A 65 8.89 0.08 -1.15
N VAL A 66 9.96 0.18 -1.93
CA VAL A 66 10.13 -0.57 -3.18
C VAL A 66 10.33 -2.05 -2.89
N ASP A 67 11.18 -2.37 -1.92
CA ASP A 67 11.46 -3.76 -1.54
C ASP A 67 10.20 -4.47 -1.01
N MET A 68 9.45 -3.80 -0.12
CA MET A 68 8.15 -4.29 0.38
C MET A 68 7.13 -4.51 -0.74
N ARG A 69 7.08 -3.61 -1.71
CA ARG A 69 6.19 -3.78 -2.87
C ARG A 69 6.60 -4.98 -3.70
N ASN A 70 7.89 -5.13 -3.97
CA ASN A 70 8.41 -6.20 -4.82
C ASN A 70 8.24 -7.56 -4.14
N SER A 71 8.48 -7.68 -2.83
CA SER A 71 8.24 -8.94 -2.09
C SER A 71 6.80 -9.43 -2.22
N LEU A 72 5.82 -8.52 -2.14
CA LEU A 72 4.41 -8.85 -2.35
C LEU A 72 4.13 -9.32 -3.79
N LEU A 73 4.71 -8.65 -4.79
CA LEU A 73 4.53 -9.03 -6.19
C LEU A 73 5.14 -10.40 -6.51
N ASP A 74 6.33 -10.67 -5.98
CA ASP A 74 7.07 -11.92 -6.12
C ASP A 74 6.34 -13.07 -5.42
N ALA A 75 5.69 -12.78 -4.29
CA ALA A 75 4.79 -13.71 -3.59
C ALA A 75 3.44 -13.93 -4.32
N GLY A 76 3.22 -13.30 -5.49
CA GLY A 76 2.03 -13.48 -6.30
C GLY A 76 0.83 -12.62 -5.91
N VAL A 77 0.98 -11.70 -4.96
CA VAL A 77 -0.10 -10.82 -4.50
C VAL A 77 -0.54 -9.90 -5.64
N ARG A 78 -1.86 -9.75 -5.82
CA ARG A 78 -2.48 -8.88 -6.82
C ARG A 78 -3.68 -8.15 -6.22
N TYR A 79 -4.06 -7.04 -6.82
CA TYR A 79 -5.27 -6.31 -6.46
C TYR A 79 -5.96 -5.80 -7.75
N GLU A 80 -7.26 -5.59 -7.69
CA GLU A 80 -8.04 -5.04 -8.81
C GLU A 80 -7.68 -3.57 -9.04
N LYS A 81 -7.23 -3.22 -10.24
CA LYS A 81 -6.71 -1.89 -10.59
C LYS A 81 -7.79 -0.87 -10.89
#